data_AF-Q0CJZ5-F1
#
_entry.id   AF-Q0CJZ5-F1
#
_cell.length_a   1.000
_cell.length_b   1.000
_cell.length_c   1.000
_cell.angle_alpha   90.00
_cell.angle_beta   90.00
_cell.angle_gamma   90.00
#
_symmetry.space_group_name_H-M   'P 1'
#
loop_
_entity.id
_entity.type
_entity.pdbx_description
1 polymer ?
#
loop_
_entity_poly.entity_id
_entity_poly.type
_entity_poly.pdbx_seq_one_letter_code
_entity_poly.pdbx_strand_id
1 'polypeptide(L)'
;MRIFSRLLMATPATMGSKSSLSEALALLPPLQLYRRILRVHRKKLDPEMRVLGDGYVKSEFRAHRNVENPLHIIGFLTEWQLYAQKLEGDTWVGEKLDKAKLDKMSDQQIGQLYELMQAIQNPDGEGESGEGNGKGKA
;
A
#
# COMPACT_ATOMS: atom_id res chain seq x y z
N MET A 1 42.77 -42.62 23.32
CA MET A 1 43.76 -41.89 22.50
C MET A 1 43.11 -41.37 21.23
N ARG A 2 42.93 -40.06 21.08
CA ARG A 2 43.43 -39.24 19.97
C ARG A 2 42.87 -37.83 20.15
N ILE A 3 43.81 -36.90 20.06
CA ILE A 3 43.74 -35.47 20.34
C ILE A 3 43.44 -34.75 19.01
N PHE A 4 43.17 -33.44 19.08
CA PHE A 4 43.40 -32.32 18.13
C PHE A 4 42.11 -31.47 18.04
N SER A 5 41.96 -30.39 18.83
CA SER A 5 42.61 -29.06 18.81
C SER A 5 42.13 -28.14 17.68
N ARG A 6 41.38 -27.08 18.09
CA ARG A 6 41.41 -25.63 17.71
C ARG A 6 41.61 -25.26 16.21
N LEU A 7 41.05 -24.20 15.61
CA LEU A 7 40.55 -22.88 16.02
C LEU A 7 40.08 -22.19 14.70
N LEU A 8 39.09 -21.29 14.73
CA LEU A 8 39.23 -19.87 14.33
C LEU A 8 37.88 -19.15 14.16
N MET A 9 37.86 -17.94 14.71
CA MET A 9 36.82 -16.93 14.65
C MET A 9 36.64 -16.37 13.24
N ALA A 10 35.41 -16.06 12.86
CA ALA A 10 35.10 -15.02 11.89
C ALA A 10 33.80 -14.32 12.29
N THR A 11 33.92 -13.19 12.99
CA THR A 11 32.84 -12.22 13.12
C THR A 11 32.97 -11.22 11.97
N PRO A 12 31.96 -11.05 11.10
CA PRO A 12 31.93 -9.90 10.22
C PRO A 12 31.49 -8.69 11.05
N ALA A 13 32.44 -7.84 11.43
CA ALA A 13 32.13 -6.46 11.72
C ALA A 13 31.85 -5.76 10.37
N THR A 14 30.62 -5.32 10.15
CA THR A 14 30.33 -4.35 9.08
C THR A 14 30.01 -3.00 9.72
N MET A 15 30.91 -2.06 9.49
CA MET A 15 30.77 -0.67 9.85
C MET A 15 29.88 0.05 8.82
N GLY A 16 29.14 1.06 9.29
CA GLY A 16 28.89 2.25 8.47
C GLY A 16 27.56 2.30 7.73
N SER A 17 26.53 2.70 8.48
CA SER A 17 25.44 3.60 8.09
C SER A 17 25.39 4.07 6.62
N LYS A 18 24.64 3.32 5.80
CA LYS A 18 23.72 3.78 4.73
C LYS A 18 22.51 2.84 4.60
N SER A 19 22.20 2.10 5.66
CA SER A 19 21.42 0.87 5.67
C SER A 19 19.90 1.03 5.55
N SER A 20 19.36 2.18 5.13
CA SER A 20 17.90 2.37 5.10
C SER A 20 17.28 2.51 3.70
N LEU A 21 18.07 2.65 2.64
CA LEU A 21 17.53 2.82 1.27
C LEU A 21 17.98 1.76 0.25
N SER A 22 18.91 0.88 0.64
CA SER A 22 19.54 -0.06 -0.29
C SER A 22 19.74 -1.47 0.28
N GLU A 23 18.92 -1.88 1.24
CA GLU A 23 18.58 -3.31 1.28
C GLU A 23 17.63 -3.47 0.10
N ALA A 24 18.21 -3.73 -1.08
CA ALA A 24 17.48 -3.89 -2.32
C ALA A 24 16.28 -4.78 -2.02
N LEU A 25 15.07 -4.23 -2.00
CA LEU A 25 13.87 -5.04 -1.86
C LEU A 25 14.00 -6.08 -2.96
N ALA A 26 14.28 -7.32 -2.58
CA ALA A 26 14.30 -8.42 -3.53
C ALA A 26 12.87 -8.48 -4.06
N LEU A 27 12.64 -7.90 -5.24
CA LEU A 27 11.33 -7.79 -5.81
C LEU A 27 10.85 -9.19 -6.11
N LEU A 28 9.69 -9.52 -5.58
CA LEU A 28 9.07 -10.80 -5.87
C LEU A 28 8.67 -10.85 -7.34
N PRO A 29 8.87 -11.99 -8.02
CA PRO A 29 8.35 -12.17 -9.36
C PRO A 29 6.82 -11.94 -9.40
N PRO A 30 6.25 -11.43 -10.50
CA PRO A 30 4.85 -10.99 -10.56
C PRO A 30 3.83 -12.02 -10.04
N LEU A 31 3.97 -13.29 -10.46
CA LEU A 31 3.06 -14.36 -10.03
C LEU A 31 3.19 -14.72 -8.55
N GLN A 32 4.40 -14.57 -7.98
CA GLN A 32 4.61 -14.81 -6.56
C GLN A 32 4.00 -13.68 -5.73
N LEU A 33 4.22 -12.42 -6.15
CA LEU A 33 3.65 -11.25 -5.51
C LEU A 33 2.12 -11.27 -5.55
N TYR A 34 1.54 -11.55 -6.72
CA TYR A 34 0.10 -11.70 -6.90
C TYR A 34 -0.51 -12.71 -5.91
N ARG A 35 0.08 -13.91 -5.80
CA ARG A 35 -0.39 -14.93 -4.85
C ARG A 35 -0.20 -14.51 -3.40
N ARG A 36 0.88 -13.79 -3.08
CA ARG A 36 1.14 -13.27 -1.73
C ARG A 36 0.04 -12.29 -1.35
N ILE A 37 -0.27 -11.29 -2.18
CA ILE A 37 -1.31 -10.29 -1.91
C ILE A 37 -2.65 -10.95 -1.60
N LEU A 38 -3.10 -11.88 -2.46
CA LEU A 38 -4.37 -12.59 -2.23
C LEU A 38 -4.38 -13.46 -0.96
N ARG A 39 -3.22 -13.94 -0.49
CA ARG A 39 -3.13 -14.64 0.81
C ARG A 39 -3.21 -13.66 1.97
N VAL A 40 -2.60 -12.49 1.85
CA VAL A 40 -2.65 -11.44 2.88
C VAL A 40 -4.07 -10.90 3.01
N HIS A 41 -4.75 -10.62 1.89
CA HIS A 41 -6.17 -10.23 1.90
C HIS A 41 -7.03 -11.19 2.71
N ARG A 42 -6.87 -12.52 2.51
CA ARG A 42 -7.59 -13.55 3.27
C ARG A 42 -7.35 -13.52 4.78
N LYS A 43 -6.18 -13.03 5.21
CA LYS A 43 -5.79 -13.01 6.62
C LYS A 43 -6.06 -11.68 7.32
N LYS A 44 -6.06 -10.58 6.57
CA LYS A 44 -5.99 -9.22 7.10
C LYS A 44 -7.21 -8.35 6.78
N LEU A 45 -8.01 -8.74 5.78
CA LEU A 45 -9.18 -7.96 5.35
C LEU A 45 -10.48 -8.72 5.66
N ASP A 46 -11.48 -7.98 6.09
CA ASP A 46 -12.85 -8.46 6.27
C ASP A 46 -13.48 -8.88 4.93
N PRO A 47 -14.50 -9.76 4.93
CA PRO A 47 -15.07 -10.33 3.70
C PRO A 47 -15.49 -9.29 2.66
N GLU A 48 -16.12 -8.19 3.07
CA GLU A 48 -16.59 -7.12 2.18
C GLU A 48 -15.41 -6.40 1.51
N MET A 49 -14.40 -6.01 2.29
CA MET A 49 -13.18 -5.39 1.77
C MET A 49 -12.43 -6.31 0.80
N ARG A 50 -12.46 -7.63 1.04
CA ARG A 50 -11.85 -8.61 0.14
C ARG A 50 -12.54 -8.70 -1.21
N VAL A 51 -13.87 -8.56 -1.28
CA VAL A 51 -14.59 -8.59 -2.56
C VAL A 51 -14.06 -7.50 -3.49
N LEU A 52 -13.93 -6.29 -2.95
CA LEU A 52 -13.40 -5.14 -3.69
C LEU A 52 -11.89 -5.31 -3.97
N GLY A 53 -11.10 -5.63 -2.94
CA GLY A 53 -9.64 -5.74 -3.04
C GLY A 53 -9.17 -6.85 -3.98
N ASP A 54 -9.73 -8.06 -3.88
CA ASP A 54 -9.36 -9.19 -4.74
C ASP A 54 -9.72 -8.92 -6.21
N GLY A 55 -10.86 -8.24 -6.44
CA GLY A 55 -11.29 -7.81 -7.77
C GLY A 55 -10.31 -6.82 -8.39
N TYR A 56 -9.93 -5.79 -7.63
CA TYR A 56 -8.98 -4.77 -8.08
C TYR A 56 -7.61 -5.37 -8.40
N VAL A 57 -7.01 -6.16 -7.49
CA VAL A 57 -5.72 -6.83 -7.71
C VAL A 57 -5.72 -7.68 -8.99
N LYS A 58 -6.80 -8.44 -9.23
CA LYS A 58 -6.94 -9.26 -10.44
C LYS A 58 -6.96 -8.41 -11.70
N SER A 59 -7.69 -7.30 -11.69
CA SER A 59 -7.79 -6.41 -12.85
C SER A 59 -6.45 -5.73 -13.15
N GLU A 60 -5.75 -5.22 -12.14
CA GLU A 60 -4.48 -4.52 -12.29
C GLU A 60 -3.37 -5.43 -12.82
N PHE A 61 -3.20 -6.62 -12.22
CA PHE A 61 -2.20 -7.57 -12.71
C PHE A 61 -2.51 -8.08 -14.13
N ARG A 62 -3.80 -8.17 -14.50
CA ARG A 62 -4.19 -8.52 -15.87
C ARG A 62 -3.90 -7.40 -16.85
N ALA A 63 -4.19 -6.16 -16.49
CA ALA A 63 -3.89 -4.98 -17.30
C ALA A 63 -2.38 -4.83 -17.54
N HIS A 64 -1.56 -5.17 -16.54
CA HIS A 64 -0.11 -5.06 -16.61
C HIS A 64 0.61 -6.27 -17.22
N ARG A 65 -0.10 -7.27 -17.75
CA ARG A 65 0.49 -8.52 -18.27
C ARG A 65 1.46 -8.29 -19.44
N ASN A 66 1.18 -7.30 -20.28
CA ASN A 66 1.90 -7.06 -21.54
C ASN A 66 2.77 -5.79 -21.48
N VAL A 67 3.04 -5.27 -20.28
CA VAL A 67 3.93 -4.11 -20.12
C VAL A 67 5.36 -4.58 -20.28
N GLU A 68 6.10 -3.99 -21.22
CA GLU A 68 7.49 -4.37 -21.52
C GLU A 68 8.52 -3.41 -20.93
N ASN A 69 8.13 -2.16 -20.64
CA ASN A 69 9.04 -1.17 -20.09
C ASN A 69 9.52 -1.61 -18.69
N PRO A 70 10.83 -1.89 -18.51
CA PRO A 70 11.35 -2.40 -17.25
C PRO A 70 11.12 -1.45 -16.07
N LEU A 71 11.17 -0.13 -16.29
CA LEU A 71 10.93 0.85 -15.23
C LEU A 71 9.49 0.79 -14.71
N HIS A 72 8.53 0.62 -15.62
CA HIS A 72 7.12 0.48 -15.23
C HIS A 72 6.88 -0.83 -14.49
N ILE A 73 7.49 -1.94 -14.93
CA ILE A 73 7.41 -3.23 -14.22
C ILE A 73 8.00 -3.11 -12.82
N ILE A 74 9.18 -2.50 -12.68
CA ILE A 74 9.84 -2.30 -11.39
C ILE A 74 8.98 -1.43 -10.47
N GLY A 75 8.46 -0.31 -10.97
CA GLY A 75 7.57 0.56 -10.20
C GLY A 75 6.33 -0.19 -9.73
N PHE A 76 5.66 -0.90 -10.64
CA PHE A 76 4.47 -1.70 -10.33
C PHE A 76 4.76 -2.74 -9.23
N LEU A 77 5.81 -3.55 -9.38
CA LEU A 77 6.16 -4.58 -8.40
C LEU A 77 6.56 -3.99 -7.05
N THR A 78 7.27 -2.86 -7.05
CA THR A 78 7.68 -2.16 -5.82
C THR A 78 6.47 -1.70 -5.03
N GLU A 79 5.53 -0.98 -5.65
CA GLU A 79 4.33 -0.47 -4.98
C GLU A 79 3.47 -1.61 -4.42
N TRP A 80 3.24 -2.66 -5.21
CA TRP A 80 2.47 -3.83 -4.76
C TRP A 80 3.16 -4.62 -3.64
N GLN A 81 4.49 -4.68 -3.63
CA GLN A 81 5.25 -5.31 -2.57
C GLN A 81 5.21 -4.50 -1.27
N LEU A 82 5.34 -3.17 -1.36
CA LEU A 82 5.18 -2.27 -0.22
C LEU A 82 3.77 -2.35 0.36
N TYR A 83 2.74 -2.36 -0.50
CA TYR A 83 1.35 -2.56 -0.08
C TYR A 83 1.18 -3.87 0.70
N ALA A 84 1.68 -5.00 0.16
CA ALA A 84 1.58 -6.29 0.82
C ALA A 84 2.29 -6.30 2.19
N GLN A 85 3.50 -5.73 2.27
CA GLN A 85 4.26 -5.62 3.53
C GLN A 85 3.52 -4.77 4.57
N LYS A 86 2.95 -3.64 4.15
CA LYS A 86 2.18 -2.75 5.02
C LYS A 86 0.92 -3.43 5.57
N LEU A 87 0.23 -4.19 4.72
CA LEU A 87 -0.95 -4.95 5.13
C LEU A 87 -0.58 -6.12 6.06
N GLU A 88 0.56 -6.78 5.84
CA GLU A 88 1.07 -7.84 6.72
C GLU A 88 1.45 -7.32 8.12
N GLY A 89 2.07 -6.13 8.17
CA GLY A 89 2.56 -5.51 9.41
C GLY A 89 1.50 -4.74 10.22
N ASP A 90 0.25 -4.72 9.78
CA ASP A 90 -0.85 -3.94 10.40
C ASP A 90 -0.56 -2.44 10.53
N THR A 91 0.44 -1.93 9.80
CA THR A 91 0.88 -0.52 9.84
C THR A 91 0.01 0.40 8.98
N TRP A 92 -1.07 -0.12 8.40
CA TRP A 92 -1.98 0.65 7.57
C TRP A 92 -3.07 1.38 8.34
N VAL A 93 -3.42 0.89 9.52
CA VAL A 93 -4.45 1.50 10.35
C VAL A 93 -3.88 2.76 11.03
N GLY A 94 -4.57 3.89 10.85
CA GLY A 94 -4.21 5.16 11.49
C GLY A 94 -3.10 5.95 10.79
N GLU A 95 -2.59 5.48 9.64
CA GLU A 95 -1.66 6.27 8.83
C GLU A 95 -2.39 7.46 8.18
N LYS A 96 -1.76 8.64 8.20
CA LYS A 96 -2.29 9.83 7.55
C LYS A 96 -1.87 9.87 6.09
N LEU A 97 -2.76 10.38 5.24
CA LEU A 97 -2.42 10.62 3.85
C LEU A 97 -1.29 11.66 3.76
N ASP A 98 -0.24 11.32 3.01
CA ASP A 98 0.89 12.22 2.77
C ASP A 98 0.45 13.45 1.99
N LYS A 99 0.84 14.63 2.48
CA LYS A 99 0.51 15.92 1.86
C LYS A 99 1.06 16.01 0.44
N ALA A 100 2.24 15.44 0.17
CA ALA A 100 2.81 15.43 -1.16
C ALA A 100 1.99 14.60 -2.18
N LYS A 101 1.14 13.67 -1.71
CA LYS A 101 0.17 12.97 -2.57
C LYS A 101 -1.05 13.83 -2.87
N LEU A 102 -1.55 14.57 -1.87
CA LEU A 102 -2.66 15.51 -2.06
C LEU A 102 -2.30 16.61 -3.06
N ASP A 103 -1.10 17.17 -2.97
CA ASP A 103 -0.63 18.24 -3.88
C ASP A 103 -0.52 17.78 -5.35
N LYS A 104 -0.49 16.47 -5.60
CA LYS A 104 -0.45 15.88 -6.95
C LYS A 104 -1.82 15.47 -7.48
N MET A 105 -2.86 15.53 -6.65
CA MET A 105 -4.22 15.20 -7.07
C MET A 105 -4.86 16.37 -7.79
N SER A 106 -5.71 16.08 -8.76
CA SER A 106 -6.59 17.08 -9.37
C SER A 106 -7.67 17.54 -8.38
N ASP A 107 -8.24 18.73 -8.61
CA ASP A 107 -9.35 19.27 -7.80
C ASP A 107 -10.53 18.29 -7.72
N GLN A 108 -10.83 17.58 -8.81
CA GLN A 108 -11.87 16.56 -8.84
C GLN A 108 -11.55 15.37 -7.91
N GLN A 109 -10.32 14.88 -7.93
CA GLN A 109 -9.90 13.78 -7.07
C GLN A 109 -9.91 14.19 -5.59
N ILE A 110 -9.55 15.44 -5.29
CA ILE A 110 -9.62 16.01 -3.95
C ILE A 110 -11.08 16.09 -3.49
N GLY A 111 -11.99 16.55 -4.36
CA GLY A 111 -13.43 16.56 -4.08
C GLY A 111 -13.98 15.17 -3.76
N GLN A 112 -13.67 14.16 -4.58
CA GLN A 112 -14.08 12.77 -4.35
C GLN A 112 -13.54 12.20 -3.04
N LEU A 113 -12.29 12.51 -2.71
CA LEU A 113 -11.68 12.07 -1.45
C LEU A 113 -12.38 12.71 -0.24
N TYR A 114 -12.78 13.99 -0.36
CA TYR A 114 -13.54 14.68 0.67
C TYR A 114 -14.94 14.08 0.86
N GLU A 115 -15.67 13.81 -0.23
CA GLU A 115 -16.97 13.13 -0.18
C GLU A 115 -16.87 11.76 0.52
N LEU A 116 -15.85 10.98 0.18
CA LEU A 116 -15.58 9.69 0.82
C LEU A 116 -15.32 9.84 2.32
N MET A 117 -14.54 10.85 2.72
CA MET A 117 -14.26 11.13 4.13
C MET A 117 -15.55 11.46 4.89
N GLN A 118 -16.43 12.28 4.32
CA GLN A 118 -17.71 12.65 4.92
C GLN A 118 -18.63 11.44 5.08
N ALA A 119 -18.73 10.58 4.05
CA ALA A 119 -19.54 9.36 4.09
C ALA A 119 -19.08 8.37 5.18
N ILE A 120 -17.78 8.30 5.44
CA ILE A 120 -17.23 7.43 6.50
C ILE A 120 -17.51 8.01 7.90
N GLN A 121 -17.45 9.33 8.07
CA GLN A 121 -17.70 9.99 9.36
C GLN A 121 -19.19 10.03 9.73
N ASN A 122 -20.06 10.14 8.72
CA ASN A 122 -21.50 10.23 8.87
C ASN A 122 -22.21 9.10 8.09
N PRO A 123 -22.09 7.83 8.53
CA PRO A 123 -22.65 6.68 7.81
C PRO A 123 -24.18 6.70 7.71
N ASP A 124 -24.85 7.41 8.62
CA ASP A 124 -26.32 7.58 8.67
C ASP A 124 -26.79 8.95 8.11
N GLY A 125 -25.88 9.75 7.54
CA GLY A 125 -26.15 11.12 7.14
C GLY A 125 -27.06 11.20 5.92
N GLU A 126 -28.35 11.45 6.17
CA GLU A 126 -29.23 12.20 5.26
C GLU A 126 -28.39 13.29 4.59
N GLY A 127 -28.29 13.25 3.26
CA GLY A 127 -27.56 14.26 2.53
C GLY A 127 -28.08 15.62 2.97
N GLU A 128 -27.23 16.40 3.64
CA GLU A 128 -27.46 17.84 3.83
C GLU A 128 -27.51 18.43 2.41
N SER A 129 -28.68 18.35 1.80
CA SER A 129 -29.12 19.26 0.76
C SER A 129 -28.93 20.64 1.36
N GLY A 130 -27.98 21.40 0.81
CA GLY A 130 -27.68 22.75 1.27
C GLY A 130 -28.93 23.62 1.23
N GLU A 131 -29.61 23.73 2.38
CA GLU A 131 -30.54 24.81 2.66
C GLU A 131 -29.82 25.84 3.53
N GLY A 132 -29.19 26.78 2.83
CA GLY A 132 -28.53 27.96 3.37
C GLY A 132 -29.05 29.26 2.75
N ASN A 133 -30.37 29.34 2.60
CA ASN A 133 -31.21 30.54 2.58
C ASN A 133 -30.87 31.71 1.64
N GLY A 134 -31.60 31.78 0.52
CA GLY A 134 -31.96 33.06 -0.11
C GLY A 134 -33.32 33.55 0.40
N LYS A 135 -33.33 34.77 0.98
CA LYS A 135 -34.44 35.74 1.28
C LYS A 135 -34.28 36.24 2.73
N GLY A 136 -34.37 37.53 3.06
CA GLY A 136 -34.70 38.75 2.34
C GLY A 136 -35.01 39.85 3.38
N LYS A 137 -34.96 41.11 2.95
CA LYS A 137 -35.49 42.33 3.60
C LYS A 137 -34.99 42.70 5.01
N ALA A 138 -34.24 43.79 5.08
CA ALA A 138 -34.75 45.09 5.54
C ALA A 138 -34.01 46.20 4.80
#